data_AF-A0A2D4JRD9-F1
#
_entry.id   AF-A0A2D4JRD9-F1
#
_cell.length_a   1.000
_cell.length_b   1.000
_cell.length_c   1.000
_cell.angle_alpha   90.00
_cell.angle_beta   90.00
_cell.angle_gamma   90.00
#
_symmetry.space_group_name_H-M   'P 1'
#
loop_
_entity.id
_entity.type
_entity.pdbx_description
1 polymer ?
#
loop_
_entity_poly.entity_id
_entity_poly.type
_entity_poly.pdbx_seq_one_letter_code
_entity_poly.pdbx_strand_id
1 'polypeptide(L)'
;MDYQEKYIPFSKSQLVEALVKEFHSSNHEERISFLQFVSQVDSSLVQHYYSVLEHLQKHYTPIDPDRDTLQEFCLTDAERLMKEQKVLAMMEPLLDQANFNKLSEEALAYALIVNHPHDEVQVTVNLDQYEYITFWALGQRIGPLRVMAATRAQRTGIFGTAWIPAEKKKKNGLL
;
A
#
# COMPACT_ATOMS: atom_id res chain seq x y z
N MET A 1 15.98 -15.27 -6.29
CA MET A 1 14.80 -14.63 -5.69
C MET A 1 15.42 -13.74 -4.65
N ASP A 2 15.61 -12.49 -5.03
CA ASP A 2 16.41 -11.58 -4.23
C ASP A 2 15.41 -10.69 -3.51
N TYR A 3 15.44 -10.74 -2.19
CA TYR A 3 14.58 -9.90 -1.35
C TYR A 3 15.23 -8.53 -1.21
N GLN A 4 14.53 -7.49 -1.62
CA GLN A 4 14.95 -6.11 -1.47
C GLN A 4 14.01 -5.40 -0.50
N GLU A 5 14.61 -4.72 0.47
CA GLU A 5 13.90 -3.90 1.43
C GLU A 5 14.70 -2.61 1.66
N LYS A 6 13.99 -1.49 1.78
CA LYS A 6 14.57 -0.17 2.11
C LYS A 6 14.90 -0.08 3.63
N TYR A 7 15.56 -1.09 4.18
CA TYR A 7 15.93 -1.11 5.61
C TYR A 7 17.14 -0.23 5.87
N ILE A 8 17.02 0.66 6.85
CA ILE A 8 18.10 1.51 7.33
C ILE A 8 18.54 0.96 8.69
N PRO A 9 19.75 0.38 8.83
CA PRO A 9 20.21 -0.28 10.05
C PRO A 9 20.73 0.70 11.10
N PHE A 10 20.12 1.88 11.20
CA PHE A 10 20.50 2.90 12.16
C PHE A 10 19.25 3.56 12.73
N SER A 11 19.24 3.72 14.05
CA SER A 11 18.29 4.65 14.66
C SER A 11 18.67 6.07 14.28
N LYS A 12 17.67 6.95 14.29
CA LYS A 12 17.91 8.38 14.12
C LYS A 12 18.92 8.93 15.14
N SER A 13 18.86 8.50 16.41
CA SER A 13 19.82 8.94 17.43
C SER A 13 21.26 8.54 17.10
N GLN A 14 21.46 7.31 16.61
CA GLN A 14 22.77 6.83 16.17
C GLN A 14 23.32 7.67 15.01
N LEU A 15 22.47 8.03 14.04
CA LEU A 15 22.88 8.90 12.92
C LEU A 15 23.26 10.30 13.41
N VAL A 16 22.46 10.90 14.28
CA VAL A 16 22.73 12.24 14.84
C VAL A 16 24.04 12.23 15.63
N GLU A 17 24.26 11.23 16.47
CA GLU A 17 25.50 11.08 17.24
C GLU A 17 26.72 10.89 16.35
N ALA A 18 26.61 10.06 15.31
CA ALA A 18 27.68 9.85 14.34
C ALA A 18 28.05 11.15 13.61
N LEU A 19 27.05 11.89 13.11
CA LEU A 19 27.26 13.17 12.41
C LEU A 19 27.85 14.25 13.33
N VAL A 20 27.40 14.34 14.58
CA VAL A 20 27.98 15.27 15.56
C VAL A 20 29.44 14.93 15.83
N LYS A 21 29.75 13.63 15.97
CA LYS A 21 31.12 13.17 16.23
C LYS A 21 32.06 13.41 15.05
N GLU A 22 31.57 13.28 13.82
CA GLU A 22 32.40 13.36 12.62
C GLU A 22 32.60 14.80 12.13
N PHE A 23 31.55 15.64 12.18
CA PHE A 23 31.58 16.97 11.57
C PHE A 23 31.53 18.14 12.57
N HIS A 24 30.99 17.92 13.77
CA HIS A 24 30.74 19.00 14.75
C HIS A 24 31.43 18.77 16.10
N SER A 25 32.51 17.98 16.12
CA SER A 25 33.25 17.65 17.34
C SER A 25 34.08 18.81 17.89
N SER A 26 34.48 19.75 17.03
CA SER A 26 35.49 20.78 17.35
C SER A 26 34.90 22.16 17.60
N ASN A 27 33.72 22.47 17.05
CA ASN A 27 33.06 23.77 17.16
C ASN A 27 31.72 23.64 17.90
N HIS A 28 31.62 24.25 19.09
CA HIS A 28 30.44 24.19 19.96
C HIS A 28 29.20 24.85 19.33
N GLU A 29 29.38 25.99 18.65
CA GLU A 29 28.28 26.73 18.03
C GLU A 29 27.66 25.96 16.88
N GLU A 30 28.48 25.35 16.02
CA GLU A 30 28.01 24.49 14.92
C GLU A 30 27.26 23.27 15.43
N ARG A 31 27.73 22.66 16.53
CA ARG A 31 27.04 21.54 17.16
C ARG A 31 25.65 21.95 17.66
N ILE A 32 25.52 23.10 18.33
CA ILE A 32 24.23 23.59 18.81
C ILE A 32 23.31 23.87 17.62
N SER A 33 23.81 24.54 16.59
CA SER A 33 23.04 24.84 15.37
C SER A 33 22.54 23.57 14.67
N PHE A 34 23.38 22.53 14.56
CA PHE A 34 22.98 21.25 14.00
C PHE A 34 21.89 20.56 14.83
N LEU A 35 22.00 20.54 16.15
CA LEU A 35 20.97 19.94 17.01
C LEU A 35 19.65 20.71 16.95
N GLN A 36 19.70 22.04 16.84
CA GLN A 36 18.51 22.86 16.59
C GLN A 36 17.86 22.53 15.24
N PHE A 37 18.66 22.37 14.19
CA PHE A 37 18.18 21.93 12.89
C PHE A 37 17.49 20.56 12.98
N VAL A 38 18.11 19.57 13.63
CA VAL A 38 17.50 18.24 13.83
C VAL A 38 16.14 18.36 14.54
N SER A 39 16.05 19.16 15.59
CA SER A 39 14.80 19.40 16.32
C SER A 39 13.72 20.08 15.46
N GLN A 40 14.12 21.00 14.58
CA GLN A 40 13.19 21.67 13.66
C GLN A 40 12.67 20.71 12.59
N VAL A 41 13.55 19.88 12.02
CA VAL A 41 13.17 18.83 11.06
C VAL A 41 12.17 17.87 11.70
N ASP A 42 12.42 17.42 12.92
CA ASP A 42 11.50 16.54 13.64
C ASP A 42 10.11 17.14 13.81
N SER A 43 10.08 18.40 14.24
CA SER A 43 8.82 19.11 14.46
C SER A 43 8.03 19.27 13.16
N SER A 44 8.74 19.58 12.06
CA SER A 44 8.15 19.68 10.73
C SER A 44 7.60 18.35 10.23
N LEU A 45 8.32 17.24 10.44
CA LEU A 45 7.88 15.90 10.06
C LEU A 45 6.59 15.50 10.80
N VAL A 46 6.56 15.70 12.12
CA VAL A 46 5.37 15.39 12.93
C VAL A 46 4.14 16.15 12.43
N GLN A 47 4.28 17.45 12.17
CA GLN A 47 3.18 18.25 11.62
C GLN A 47 2.72 17.74 10.25
N HIS A 48 3.66 17.37 9.38
CA HIS A 48 3.34 16.80 8.08
C HIS A 48 2.54 15.50 8.20
N TYR A 49 2.94 14.58 9.09
CA TYR A 49 2.24 13.32 9.31
C TYR A 49 0.82 13.53 9.84
N TYR A 50 0.62 14.43 10.79
CA TYR A 50 -0.73 14.74 11.28
C TYR A 50 -1.62 15.33 10.17
N SER A 51 -1.07 16.22 9.34
CA SER A 51 -1.83 16.76 8.21
C SER A 51 -2.23 15.67 7.22
N VAL A 52 -1.33 14.75 6.88
CA VAL A 52 -1.63 13.61 6.00
C VAL A 52 -2.73 12.73 6.60
N LEU A 53 -2.62 12.40 7.90
CA LEU A 53 -3.59 11.57 8.61
C LEU A 53 -4.98 12.22 8.63
N GLU A 54 -5.05 13.52 8.94
CA GLU A 54 -6.30 14.27 8.97
C GLU A 54 -6.99 14.27 7.59
N HIS A 55 -6.23 14.50 6.52
CA HIS A 55 -6.77 14.44 5.16
C HIS A 55 -7.30 13.04 4.82
N LEU A 56 -6.57 11.98 5.18
CA LEU A 56 -6.99 10.60 4.93
C LEU A 56 -8.28 10.27 5.71
N GLN A 57 -8.33 10.62 6.99
CA GLN A 57 -9.51 10.44 7.84
C GLN A 57 -10.72 11.17 7.26
N LYS A 58 -10.57 12.43 6.83
CA LYS A 58 -11.66 13.21 6.21
C LYS A 58 -12.28 12.51 4.99
N HIS A 59 -11.47 11.77 4.22
CA HIS A 59 -11.96 11.02 3.07
C HIS A 59 -12.56 9.66 3.44
N TYR A 60 -12.05 9.02 4.51
CA TYR A 60 -12.50 7.72 4.98
C TYR A 60 -13.76 7.77 5.86
N THR A 61 -13.88 8.73 6.79
CA THR A 61 -15.01 8.84 7.74
C THR A 61 -16.41 8.73 7.08
N PRO A 62 -16.67 9.30 5.88
CA PRO A 62 -17.98 9.18 5.24
C PRO A 62 -18.31 7.79 4.67
N ILE A 63 -17.30 6.96 4.42
CA ILE A 63 -17.43 5.62 3.80
C ILE A 63 -17.12 4.48 4.78
N ASP A 64 -16.80 4.81 6.03
CA ASP A 64 -16.45 3.87 7.09
C ASP A 64 -17.65 2.97 7.43
N PRO A 65 -17.56 1.64 7.18
CA PRO A 65 -18.66 0.71 7.44
C PRO A 65 -18.93 0.52 8.95
N ASP A 66 -17.92 0.75 9.79
CA ASP A 66 -17.98 0.51 11.25
C ASP A 66 -18.28 1.79 12.04
N ARG A 67 -18.83 2.81 11.36
CA ARG A 67 -19.06 4.12 11.97
C ARG A 67 -20.20 4.08 13.01
N ASP A 68 -19.84 4.25 14.28
CA ASP A 68 -20.78 4.34 15.40
C ASP A 68 -21.42 5.74 15.60
N THR A 69 -21.01 6.75 14.82
CA THR A 69 -21.55 8.12 14.92
C THR A 69 -22.67 8.38 13.91
N LEU A 70 -23.57 9.32 14.22
CA LEU A 70 -24.67 9.70 13.34
C LEU A 70 -24.19 10.01 11.91
N GLN A 71 -24.88 9.41 10.94
CA GLN A 71 -24.61 9.64 9.53
C GLN A 71 -25.10 11.04 9.13
N GLU A 72 -24.18 11.99 9.03
CA GLU A 72 -24.49 13.37 8.65
C GLU A 72 -24.89 13.54 7.18
N PHE A 73 -24.47 12.61 6.31
CA PHE A 73 -24.68 12.69 4.85
C PHE A 73 -24.98 11.31 4.25
N CYS A 74 -26.07 11.22 3.48
CA CYS A 74 -26.31 10.08 2.59
C CYS A 74 -25.50 10.28 1.32
N LEU A 75 -24.48 9.44 1.10
CA LEU A 75 -23.72 9.43 -0.15
C LEU A 75 -24.47 8.60 -1.19
N THR A 76 -24.41 9.04 -2.44
CA THR A 76 -24.75 8.18 -3.57
C THR A 76 -23.65 7.13 -3.78
N ASP A 77 -23.99 6.00 -4.43
CA ASP A 77 -23.02 4.94 -4.72
C ASP A 77 -21.81 5.46 -5.53
N ALA A 78 -22.04 6.41 -6.45
CA ALA A 78 -20.97 7.03 -7.23
C ALA A 78 -20.02 7.89 -6.37
N GLU A 79 -20.57 8.68 -5.42
CA GLU A 79 -19.75 9.49 -4.52
C GLU A 79 -18.97 8.63 -3.52
N ARG A 80 -19.58 7.53 -3.07
CA ARG A 80 -18.94 6.53 -2.23
C ARG A 80 -17.74 5.91 -2.97
N LEU A 81 -17.94 5.41 -4.18
CA LEU A 81 -16.88 4.82 -5.01
C LEU A 81 -15.74 5.82 -5.27
N MET A 82 -16.06 7.09 -5.56
CA MET A 82 -15.05 8.13 -5.74
C MET A 82 -14.21 8.37 -4.48
N LYS A 83 -14.84 8.37 -3.30
CA LYS A 83 -14.13 8.52 -2.02
C LYS A 83 -13.24 7.32 -1.72
N GLU A 84 -13.74 6.12 -1.96
CA GLU A 84 -13.00 4.87 -1.77
C GLU A 84 -11.73 4.84 -2.64
N GLN A 85 -11.87 5.14 -3.94
CA GLN A 85 -10.73 5.26 -4.85
C GLN A 85 -9.76 6.36 -4.41
N LYS A 86 -10.28 7.49 -3.90
CA LYS A 86 -9.45 8.59 -3.41
C LYS A 86 -8.62 8.19 -2.20
N VAL A 87 -9.21 7.46 -1.24
CA VAL A 87 -8.50 6.93 -0.07
C VAL A 87 -7.38 5.99 -0.51
N LEU A 88 -7.67 5.03 -1.39
CA LEU A 88 -6.65 4.09 -1.91
C LEU A 88 -5.51 4.83 -2.62
N ALA A 89 -5.83 5.82 -3.45
CA ALA A 89 -4.83 6.63 -4.14
C ALA A 89 -3.97 7.49 -3.18
N MET A 90 -4.52 7.92 -2.05
CA MET A 90 -3.77 8.63 -1.01
C MET A 90 -2.90 7.69 -0.17
N MET A 91 -3.33 6.44 0.03
CA MET A 91 -2.55 5.44 0.75
C MET A 91 -1.35 4.93 -0.04
N GLU A 92 -1.45 4.81 -1.36
CA GLU A 92 -0.39 4.28 -2.22
C GLU A 92 0.99 4.96 -2.01
N PRO A 93 1.13 6.30 -2.05
CA PRO A 93 2.42 6.95 -1.78
C PRO A 93 2.88 6.83 -0.32
N LEU A 94 1.98 6.64 0.64
CA LEU A 94 2.34 6.43 2.04
C LEU A 94 2.92 5.03 2.26
N LEU A 95 2.30 4.04 1.61
CA LEU A 95 2.73 2.66 1.65
C LEU A 95 4.09 2.49 0.96
N ASP A 96 4.32 3.11 -0.20
CA ASP A 96 5.64 3.08 -0.85
C ASP A 96 6.76 3.70 0.02
N GLN A 97 6.46 4.81 0.70
CA GLN A 97 7.39 5.42 1.69
C GLN A 97 7.67 4.48 2.87
N ALA A 98 6.67 3.71 3.29
CA ALA A 98 6.79 2.70 4.34
C ALA A 98 7.35 1.36 3.83
N ASN A 99 7.94 1.31 2.62
CA ASN A 99 8.52 0.10 2.02
C ASN A 99 7.50 -1.01 1.72
N PHE A 100 6.22 -0.66 1.60
CA PHE A 100 5.20 -1.56 1.11
C PHE A 100 5.08 -1.46 -0.41
N ASN A 101 5.00 -2.62 -1.05
CA ASN A 101 4.86 -2.73 -2.50
C ASN A 101 3.49 -3.33 -2.82
N LYS A 102 2.80 -2.72 -3.78
CA LYS A 102 1.53 -3.24 -4.30
C LYS A 102 1.77 -4.58 -4.99
N LEU A 103 1.01 -5.60 -4.62
CA LEU A 103 1.09 -6.91 -5.23
C LEU A 103 0.34 -6.92 -6.56
N SER A 104 0.94 -7.54 -7.58
CA SER A 104 0.24 -7.83 -8.83
C SER A 104 -0.76 -8.97 -8.62
N GLU A 105 -1.75 -9.07 -9.50
CA GLU A 105 -2.75 -10.14 -9.45
C GLU A 105 -2.10 -11.53 -9.57
N GLU A 106 -1.06 -11.67 -10.40
CA GLU A 106 -0.30 -12.91 -10.53
C GLU A 106 0.48 -13.26 -9.26
N ALA A 107 1.04 -12.26 -8.59
CA ALA A 107 1.75 -12.44 -7.32
C ALA A 107 0.78 -12.85 -6.20
N LEU A 108 -0.41 -12.27 -6.18
CA LEU A 108 -1.49 -12.63 -5.25
C LEU A 108 -1.98 -14.06 -5.51
N ALA A 109 -2.31 -14.39 -6.77
CA ALA A 109 -2.76 -15.73 -7.13
C ALA A 109 -1.69 -16.78 -6.79
N TYR A 110 -0.42 -16.46 -7.05
CA TYR A 110 0.70 -17.31 -6.63
C TYR A 110 0.72 -17.49 -5.11
N ALA A 111 0.60 -16.42 -4.33
CA ALA A 111 0.62 -16.50 -2.86
C ALA A 111 -0.56 -17.33 -2.30
N LEU A 112 -1.73 -17.30 -2.94
CA LEU A 112 -2.90 -18.08 -2.52
C LEU A 112 -2.82 -19.55 -2.96
N ILE A 113 -2.20 -19.85 -4.11
CA ILE A 113 -2.14 -21.22 -4.68
C ILE A 113 -0.96 -22.03 -4.13
N VAL A 114 0.16 -21.37 -3.84
CA VAL A 114 1.39 -22.06 -3.44
C VAL A 114 1.26 -22.49 -1.99
N ASN A 115 1.00 -23.78 -1.77
CA ASN A 115 1.12 -24.40 -0.46
C ASN A 115 2.50 -24.08 0.11
N HIS A 116 2.57 -23.17 1.07
CA HIS A 116 3.78 -22.95 1.84
C HIS A 116 3.95 -24.18 2.75
N PRO A 117 5.12 -24.85 2.74
CA PRO A 117 5.33 -26.10 3.48
C PRO A 117 5.16 -26.00 5.01
N HIS A 118 4.89 -24.80 5.54
CA HIS A 118 4.72 -24.52 6.96
C HIS A 118 3.33 -23.95 7.28
N ASP A 119 2.48 -23.75 6.26
CA ASP A 119 1.11 -23.27 6.46
C ASP A 119 0.17 -24.48 6.53
N GLU A 120 -0.25 -24.84 7.74
CA GLU A 120 -1.30 -25.85 7.97
C GLU A 120 -2.69 -25.35 7.56
N VAL A 121 -2.83 -24.05 7.25
CA VAL A 121 -4.09 -23.39 6.93
C VAL A 121 -4.11 -22.97 5.47
N GLN A 122 -4.99 -23.58 4.67
CA GLN A 122 -5.29 -23.11 3.32
C GLN A 122 -6.34 -22.01 3.39
N VAL A 123 -5.98 -20.81 2.92
CA VAL A 123 -6.91 -19.67 2.80
C VAL A 123 -7.37 -19.55 1.37
N THR A 124 -8.64 -19.84 1.12
CA THR A 124 -9.29 -19.60 -0.17
C THR A 124 -10.10 -18.31 -0.13
N VAL A 125 -9.78 -17.36 -1.00
CA VAL A 125 -10.52 -16.09 -1.13
C VAL A 125 -11.34 -16.12 -2.42
N ASN A 126 -12.64 -15.83 -2.33
CA ASN A 126 -13.48 -15.62 -3.51
C ASN A 126 -13.40 -14.14 -3.93
N LEU A 127 -12.61 -13.85 -4.96
CA LEU A 127 -12.39 -12.49 -5.46
C LEU A 127 -13.63 -11.91 -6.18
N ASP A 128 -14.58 -12.75 -6.62
CA ASP A 128 -15.80 -12.29 -7.31
C ASP A 128 -16.76 -11.51 -6.38
N GLN A 129 -16.53 -11.58 -5.07
CA GLN A 129 -17.33 -10.85 -4.08
C GLN A 129 -16.85 -9.42 -3.84
N TYR A 130 -15.73 -9.03 -4.45
CA TYR A 130 -15.12 -7.70 -4.26
C TYR A 130 -15.15 -6.91 -5.57
N GLU A 131 -15.67 -5.68 -5.50
CA GLU A 131 -15.68 -4.78 -6.67
C GLU A 131 -14.26 -4.29 -6.99
N TYR A 132 -13.43 -4.11 -5.97
CA TYR A 132 -12.00 -3.86 -6.09
C TYR A 132 -11.30 -4.29 -4.80
N ILE A 133 -10.07 -4.78 -4.91
CA ILE A 133 -9.21 -5.13 -3.78
C ILE A 133 -7.77 -4.77 -4.11
N THR A 134 -7.02 -4.28 -3.13
CA THR A 134 -5.59 -4.00 -3.30
C THR A 134 -4.82 -4.62 -2.15
N PHE A 135 -3.74 -5.32 -2.49
CA PHE A 135 -2.83 -5.92 -1.52
C PHE A 135 -1.48 -5.24 -1.58
N TRP A 136 -0.87 -5.07 -0.41
CA TRP A 136 0.50 -4.60 -0.29
C TRP A 136 1.30 -5.56 0.59
N ALA A 137 2.58 -5.73 0.27
CA ALA A 137 3.51 -6.53 1.05
C ALA A 137 4.76 -5.72 1.42
N LEU A 138 5.31 -5.98 2.59
CA LEU A 138 6.54 -5.33 3.07
C LEU A 138 7.77 -5.84 2.30
N GLY A 139 8.55 -4.91 1.77
CA GLY A 139 9.67 -5.20 0.87
C GLY A 139 9.20 -5.78 -0.47
N GLN A 140 10.17 -6.15 -1.31
CA GLN A 140 9.91 -6.64 -2.65
C GLN A 140 10.75 -7.90 -2.91
N ARG A 141 10.11 -8.94 -3.44
CA ARG A 141 10.83 -10.09 -3.99
C ARG A 141 11.06 -9.83 -5.47
N ILE A 142 12.32 -9.72 -5.87
CA ILE A 142 12.71 -9.48 -7.26
C ILE A 142 13.15 -10.81 -7.87
N GLY A 143 12.57 -11.12 -9.03
CA GLY A 143 12.85 -12.32 -9.79
C GLY A 143 11.57 -12.99 -10.30
N PRO A 144 11.67 -13.81 -11.36
CA PRO A 144 10.52 -14.53 -11.89
C PRO A 144 9.94 -15.46 -10.82
N LEU A 145 8.62 -15.41 -10.60
CA LEU A 145 7.90 -16.38 -9.76
C LEU A 145 8.30 -17.79 -10.18
N ARG A 146 8.85 -18.59 -9.24
CA ARG A 146 9.51 -19.89 -9.54
C ARG A 146 8.63 -20.88 -10.32
N VAL A 147 7.31 -20.69 -10.30
CA VAL A 147 6.34 -21.56 -10.98
C VAL A 147 6.06 -21.12 -12.42
N MET A 148 6.35 -19.87 -12.82
CA MET A 148 6.15 -19.41 -14.21
C MET A 148 7.04 -20.12 -15.24
N ALA A 149 8.12 -20.79 -14.81
CA ALA A 149 8.93 -21.63 -15.70
C ALA A 149 8.27 -22.98 -16.01
N ALA A 150 7.30 -23.43 -15.21
CA ALA A 150 6.71 -24.77 -15.32
C ALA A 150 5.25 -24.78 -15.83
N THR A 151 4.47 -23.71 -15.64
CA THR A 151 3.01 -23.73 -15.88
C THR A 151 2.52 -23.04 -17.15
N ARG A 152 3.39 -22.70 -18.11
CA ARG A 152 2.90 -22.31 -19.46
C ARG A 152 2.03 -23.42 -20.11
N ALA A 153 2.12 -24.66 -19.61
CA ALA A 153 1.35 -25.81 -20.06
C ALA A 153 -0.06 -25.97 -19.42
N GLN A 154 -0.44 -25.18 -18.40
CA GLN A 154 -1.73 -25.32 -17.73
C GLN A 154 -2.49 -23.98 -17.69
N ARG A 155 -2.79 -23.44 -18.88
CA ARG A 155 -3.76 -22.32 -19.05
C ARG A 155 -5.20 -22.83 -19.15
N THR A 156 -5.56 -23.81 -18.33
CA THR A 156 -6.93 -24.33 -18.29
C THR A 156 -7.38 -24.42 -16.84
N GLY A 157 -8.18 -23.43 -16.43
CA GLY A 157 -9.25 -23.66 -15.44
C GLY A 157 -8.93 -23.38 -13.98
N ILE A 158 -8.35 -22.23 -13.64
CA ILE A 158 -8.36 -21.72 -12.23
C ILE A 158 -9.02 -20.35 -12.11
N PHE A 159 -9.25 -19.65 -13.22
CA PHE A 159 -10.12 -18.48 -13.28
C PHE A 159 -11.42 -18.89 -13.98
N GLY A 160 -12.51 -18.85 -13.24
CA GLY A 160 -13.85 -18.99 -13.81
C GLY A 160 -14.09 -17.85 -14.79
N THR A 161 -14.08 -18.19 -16.08
CA THR A 161 -14.44 -17.37 -17.24
C THR A 161 -13.44 -16.30 -17.70
N ALA A 162 -13.29 -16.26 -19.02
CA ALA A 162 -12.53 -15.27 -19.74
C ALA A 162 -13.03 -13.87 -19.40
N TRP A 163 -12.11 -12.98 -19.03
CA TRP A 163 -12.32 -11.53 -19.08
C TRP A 163 -12.75 -11.16 -20.50
N ILE A 164 -14.06 -11.06 -20.73
CA ILE A 164 -14.62 -10.44 -21.92
C ILE A 164 -14.77 -8.96 -21.56
N PRO A 165 -14.06 -8.02 -22.20
CA PRO A 165 -14.34 -6.60 -22.01
C PRO A 165 -15.78 -6.37 -22.48
N ALA A 166 -16.62 -5.82 -21.60
CA ALA A 166 -18.01 -5.51 -21.93
C ALA A 166 -18.06 -4.44 -23.04
N GLU A 167 -18.14 -4.88 -24.29
CA GLU A 167 -18.51 -4.04 -25.43
C GLU A 167 -19.97 -3.60 -25.24
N LYS A 168 -20.18 -2.28 -25.17
CA LYS A 168 -21.49 -1.65 -25.04
C LYS A 168 -22.36 -1.96 -26.27
N LYS A 169 -23.18 -3.01 -26.20
CA LYS A 169 -24.31 -3.18 -27.13
C LYS A 169 -25.43 -2.18 -26.78
N LYS A 170 -25.44 -1.03 -27.48
CA LYS A 170 -26.65 -0.22 -27.65
C LYS A 170 -27.68 -1.05 -28.39
N LYS A 171 -28.84 -1.28 -27.77
CA LYS A 171 -30.03 -1.89 -28.38
C LYS A 171 -30.54 -0.95 -29.49
N ASN A 172 -30.60 -1.45 -30.72
CA ASN A 172 -31.44 -0.89 -31.77
C ASN A 172 -32.89 -1.33 -31.57
N GLY A 173 -33.81 -0.39 -31.81
CA GLY A 173 -35.25 -0.63 -31.83
C GLY A 173 -35.99 0.67 -32.13
N LEU A 174 -35.84 1.16 -33.37
CA LEU A 174 -36.72 2.15 -33.99
C LEU A 174 -37.82 1.38 -34.74
N LEU A 175 -39.06 1.80 -34.47
CA LEU A 175 -40.33 1.52 -35.17
C LEU A 175 -40.90 0.09 -35.05
#